data_AF-A0A1C5EWW7-F1
#
_entry.id   AF-A0A1C5EWW7-F1
#
_cell.length_a   1.000
_cell.length_b   1.000
_cell.length_c   1.000
_cell.angle_alpha   90.00
_cell.angle_beta   90.00
_cell.angle_gamma   90.00
#
_symmetry.space_group_name_H-M   'P 1'
#
loop_
_entity.id
_entity.type
_entity.pdbx_description
1 polymer ?
#
loop_
_entity_poly.entity_id
_entity_poly.type
_entity_poly.pdbx_seq_one_letter_code
_entity_poly.pdbx_strand_id
1 'polypeptide(L)'
;MRNLLPLISSHPGGRSALTCRYRCGDACFHETPNTSDNAYVGDVIAGAASRRSLLRAGAVVTVAAATGVVAVERAPQASAAANSAA
;
A
#
# COMPACT_ATOMS: atom_id res chain seq x y z
N MET A 1 -13.74 14.73 -1.26
CA MET A 1 -12.74 14.38 -0.22
C MET A 1 -12.09 13.06 -0.63
N ARG A 2 -10.76 12.95 -0.64
CA ARG A 2 -10.11 11.69 -1.09
C ARG A 2 -10.22 10.65 0.01
N ASN A 3 -10.93 9.55 -0.26
CA ASN A 3 -11.04 8.43 0.67
C ASN A 3 -9.75 7.62 0.56
N LEU A 4 -8.81 7.86 1.47
CA LEU A 4 -7.57 7.08 1.56
C LEU A 4 -7.93 5.72 2.13
N LEU A 5 -7.45 4.63 1.51
CA LEU A 5 -7.60 3.30 2.08
C LEU A 5 -7.13 3.30 3.54
N PRO A 6 -7.83 2.61 4.45
CA PRO A 6 -7.54 2.61 5.90
C PRO A 6 -6.19 1.98 6.27
N LEU A 7 -5.36 1.66 5.27
CA LEU A 7 -4.03 1.08 5.41
C LEU A 7 -2.91 2.12 5.23
N ILE A 8 -3.23 3.37 4.84
CA ILE A 8 -2.24 4.35 4.37
C ILE A 8 -2.41 5.75 4.96
N SER A 9 -2.80 5.82 6.23
CA SER A 9 -2.59 7.01 7.04
C SER A 9 -1.10 7.13 7.38
N SER A 10 -0.29 7.63 6.45
CA SER A 10 1.16 7.85 6.67
C SER A 10 1.46 9.00 7.62
N HIS A 11 0.46 9.79 8.03
CA HIS A 11 0.64 10.92 8.94
C HIS A 11 -0.53 11.00 9.94
N PRO A 12 -0.30 10.71 11.23
CA PRO A 12 -1.29 10.95 12.25
C PRO A 12 -1.61 12.45 12.31
N GLY A 13 -2.90 12.80 12.43
CA GLY A 13 -3.36 14.20 12.48
C GLY A 13 -4.17 14.70 11.26
N GLY A 14 -4.49 13.83 10.30
CA GLY A 14 -5.45 14.14 9.22
C GLY A 14 -4.94 15.11 8.14
N ARG A 15 -3.67 15.50 8.20
CA ARG A 15 -2.98 16.33 7.20
C ARG A 15 -1.94 15.49 6.47
N SER A 16 -1.63 15.87 5.22
CA SER A 16 -0.50 15.26 4.52
C SER A 16 0.82 15.81 5.06
N ALA A 17 1.91 15.03 4.96
CA ALA A 17 3.25 15.46 5.35
C ALA A 17 3.66 16.80 4.72
N LEU A 18 3.37 17.01 3.43
CA LEU A 18 3.65 18.28 2.75
C LEU A 18 2.87 19.46 3.36
N THR A 19 1.65 19.21 3.84
CA THR A 19 0.87 20.26 4.52
C THR A 19 1.50 20.61 5.86
N CYS A 20 1.98 19.61 6.63
CA CYS A 20 2.68 19.84 7.88
C CYS A 20 3.97 20.65 7.67
N ARG A 21 4.79 20.27 6.69
CA ARG A 21 6.02 20.97 6.31
C ARG A 21 5.77 22.43 5.95
N TYR A 22 4.83 22.69 5.03
CA TYR A 22 4.64 24.05 4.51
C TYR A 22 3.76 24.94 5.38
N ARG A 23 2.92 24.39 6.26
CA ARG A 23 2.01 25.18 7.11
C ARG A 23 2.55 25.39 8.52
N CYS A 24 3.11 24.34 9.12
CA CYS A 24 3.50 24.34 10.53
C CYS A 24 5.01 24.10 10.73
N GLY A 25 5.79 23.99 9.66
CA GLY A 25 7.23 23.75 9.75
C GLY A 25 7.58 22.45 10.48
N ASP A 26 6.78 21.39 10.28
CA ASP A 26 6.98 20.09 10.94
C ASP A 26 6.97 20.15 12.49
N ALA A 27 6.28 21.13 13.09
CA ALA A 27 6.20 21.30 14.56
C ALA A 27 5.67 20.08 15.34
N CYS A 28 4.87 19.21 14.71
CA CYS A 28 4.38 17.97 15.32
C CYS A 28 5.31 16.77 15.08
N PHE A 29 6.39 16.94 14.33
CA PHE A 29 7.34 15.87 14.04
C PHE A 29 8.30 15.73 15.22
N HIS A 30 8.40 14.50 15.71
CA HIS A 30 9.36 14.12 16.74
C HIS A 30 10.18 12.94 16.22
N GLU A 31 11.42 12.88 16.66
CA GLU A 31 12.27 11.71 16.41
C GLU A 31 11.61 10.44 16.94
N THR A 32 11.95 9.31 16.31
CA THR A 32 11.35 8.03 16.68
C THR A 32 11.83 7.66 18.10
N PRO A 33 10.94 7.44 19.07
CA PRO A 33 11.33 7.23 20.47
C PRO A 33 12.01 5.87 20.72
N ASN A 34 12.04 4.98 19.73
CA ASN A 34 12.69 3.68 19.83
C ASN A 34 14.20 3.84 19.63
N THR A 35 14.97 3.54 20.68
CA THR A 35 16.43 3.64 20.70
C THR A 35 17.15 2.30 20.54
N SER A 36 16.41 1.22 20.25
CA SER A 36 17.04 -0.08 20.03
C SER A 36 17.86 -0.09 18.73
N ASP A 37 18.88 -0.92 18.67
CA ASP A 37 19.75 -1.09 17.49
C ASP A 37 19.12 -1.92 16.36
N ASN A 38 17.82 -2.26 16.48
CA ASN A 38 17.11 -3.01 15.46
C ASN A 38 16.84 -2.14 14.23
N ALA A 39 16.71 -2.80 13.07
CA ALA A 39 16.29 -2.11 11.85
C ALA A 39 14.91 -1.46 12.06
N TYR A 40 14.75 -0.23 11.55
CA TYR A 40 13.48 0.47 11.61
C TYR A 40 12.44 -0.26 10.76
N VAL A 41 11.31 -0.62 11.38
CA VAL A 41 10.23 -1.36 10.71
C VAL A 41 9.73 -0.68 9.44
N GLY A 42 9.69 0.66 9.43
CA GLY A 42 9.28 1.40 8.25
C GLY A 42 10.18 1.15 7.04
N ASP A 43 11.49 1.02 7.27
CA ASP A 43 12.48 0.73 6.22
C ASP A 43 12.41 -0.73 5.77
N VAL A 44 12.21 -1.66 6.70
CA VAL A 44 11.99 -3.08 6.39
C VAL A 44 10.76 -3.23 5.48
N ILE A 45 9.64 -2.59 5.83
CA ILE A 45 8.41 -2.62 5.03
C ILE A 45 8.64 -1.94 3.68
N ALA A 46 9.26 -0.75 3.64
CA ALA A 46 9.52 -0.03 2.40
C ALA A 46 10.42 -0.81 1.44
N GLY A 47 11.39 -1.56 1.98
CA GLY A 47 12.25 -2.46 1.22
C GLY A 47 11.50 -3.69 0.69
N ALA A 48 10.60 -4.27 1.49
CA ALA A 48 9.83 -5.45 1.11
C ALA A 48 8.67 -5.13 0.15
N ALA A 49 7.97 -4.01 0.37
CA ALA A 49 6.76 -3.67 -0.35
C ALA A 49 6.63 -2.14 -0.50
N SER A 50 6.60 -1.68 -1.76
CA SER A 50 6.34 -0.28 -2.08
C SER A 50 5.23 -0.14 -3.12
N ARG A 51 4.50 0.97 -3.09
CA ARG A 51 3.48 1.29 -4.11
C ARG A 51 4.06 1.24 -5.52
N ARG A 52 5.30 1.72 -5.69
CA ARG A 52 5.98 1.73 -6.99
C ARG A 52 6.34 0.33 -7.46
N SER A 53 6.81 -0.54 -6.55
CA SER A 53 7.08 -1.94 -6.85
C SER A 53 5.81 -2.67 -7.28
N LEU A 54 4.70 -2.43 -6.58
CA LEU A 54 3.39 -2.99 -6.92
C LEU A 54 2.89 -2.50 -8.29
N LEU A 55 2.99 -1.20 -8.58
CA LEU A 55 2.60 -0.65 -9.87
C LEU A 55 3.46 -1.20 -11.03
N ARG A 56 4.78 -1.33 -10.81
CA ARG A 56 5.68 -1.94 -11.80
C ARG A 56 5.35 -3.41 -12.04
N ALA A 57 5.14 -4.18 -10.97
CA ALA A 57 4.74 -5.57 -11.07
C ALA A 57 3.42 -5.72 -11.83
N GLY A 58 2.41 -4.91 -11.51
CA GLY A 58 1.15 -4.87 -12.23
C GLY A 58 1.32 -4.57 -13.71
N ALA A 59 2.13 -3.56 -14.07
CA ALA A 59 2.43 -3.22 -15.46
C ALA A 59 3.10 -4.39 -16.21
N VAL A 60 4.10 -5.03 -15.61
CA VAL A 60 4.77 -6.20 -16.19
C VAL A 60 3.78 -7.33 -16.42
N VAL A 61 2.95 -7.66 -15.42
CA VAL A 61 1.91 -8.71 -15.54
C VAL A 61 0.93 -8.38 -16.66
N THR A 62 0.48 -7.12 -16.79
CA THR A 62 -0.45 -6.73 -17.87
C THR A 62 0.16 -6.87 -19.26
N VAL A 63 1.43 -6.46 -19.45
CA VAL A 63 2.14 -6.62 -20.72
C VAL A 63 2.36 -8.09 -21.04
N ALA A 64 2.75 -8.87 -20.03
CA ALA A 64 2.98 -10.30 -20.16
C ALA A 64 1.69 -11.04 -20.55
N ALA A 65 0.55 -10.67 -19.95
CA ALA A 65 -0.76 -11.18 -20.31
C ALA A 65 -1.16 -10.82 -21.75
N ALA A 66 -0.95 -9.56 -22.16
CA ALA A 66 -1.30 -9.08 -23.50
C ALA A 66 -0.46 -9.76 -24.61
N THR A 67 0.79 -10.12 -24.31
CA THR A 67 1.71 -10.76 -25.25
C THR A 67 1.66 -12.30 -25.23
N GLY A 68 0.81 -12.88 -24.37
CA GLY A 68 0.63 -14.33 -24.27
C GLY A 68 1.79 -15.09 -23.63
N VAL A 69 2.75 -14.38 -22.99
CA VAL A 69 3.91 -15.00 -22.34
C VAL A 69 3.60 -15.55 -20.93
N VAL A 70 2.40 -15.30 -20.40
CA VAL A 70 1.90 -15.94 -19.17
C VAL A 70 0.88 -17.02 -19.50
N ALA A 71 1.22 -18.26 -19.16
CA ALA A 71 0.25 -19.33 -19.07
C ALA A 71 -0.53 -19.17 -17.76
N VAL A 72 -1.77 -18.71 -17.84
CA VAL A 72 -2.70 -18.72 -16.70
C VAL A 72 -3.47 -20.03 -16.77
N GLU A 73 -3.21 -20.93 -15.82
CA GLU A 73 -4.10 -22.08 -15.64
C GLU A 73 -5.47 -21.58 -15.17
N ARG A 74 -6.52 -22.07 -15.82
CA ARG A 74 -7.90 -21.66 -15.54
C ARG A 74 -8.33 -22.29 -14.21
N ALA A 75 -8.28 -21.52 -13.12
CA ALA A 75 -8.81 -21.98 -11.85
C ALA A 75 -10.33 -22.26 -11.99
N PRO A 76 -10.86 -23.35 -11.38
CA PRO A 76 -12.28 -23.64 -11.43
C PRO A 76 -13.08 -22.48 -10.80
N GLN A 77 -14.20 -22.13 -11.42
CA GLN A 77 -15.06 -21.05 -10.93
C GLN A 77 -15.74 -21.49 -9.62
N ALA A 78 -15.55 -20.71 -8.56
CA ALA A 78 -16.27 -20.91 -7.30
C ALA A 78 -17.69 -20.35 -7.43
N SER A 79 -18.69 -21.22 -7.35
CA SER A 79 -20.10 -20.82 -7.27
C SER A 79 -20.43 -20.32 -5.87
N ALA A 80 -20.77 -19.04 -5.74
CA ALA A 80 -21.34 -18.52 -4.50
C ALA A 80 -22.81 -18.98 -4.39
N ALA A 81 -23.13 -19.76 -3.36
CA ALA A 81 -24.53 -20.07 -3.02
C ALA A 81 -25.19 -18.79 -2.50
N ALA A 82 -26.23 -18.32 -3.21
CA ALA A 82 -27.08 -17.24 -2.73
C ALA A 82 -27.95 -17.77 -1.58
N ASN A 83 -27.59 -17.43 -0.34
CA ASN A 83 -28.50 -17.63 0.77
C ASN A 83 -29.59 -16.56 0.70
N SER A 84 -30.77 -16.93 0.20
CA SER A 84 -32.00 -16.16 0.38
C SER A 84 -32.40 -16.26 1.85
N ALA A 85 -32.21 -15.17 2.60
CA ALA A 85 -32.77 -15.01 3.93
C ALA A 85 -34.23 -14.54 3.82
N ALA A 86 -35.14 -15.31 4.43
CA ALA A 86 -36.49 -14.90 4.78
C ALA A 86 -36.51 -14.50 6.26
#